data_AF-A0A225UIS3-F1
#
_entry.id   AF-A0A225UIS3-F1
#
_cell.length_a   1.000
_cell.length_b   1.000
_cell.length_c   1.000
_cell.angle_alpha   90.00
_cell.angle_beta   90.00
_cell.angle_gamma   90.00
#
_symmetry.space_group_name_H-M   'P 1'
#
loop_
_entity.id
_entity.type
_entity.pdbx_description
1 polymer ?
#
loop_
_entity_poly.entity_id
_entity_poly.type
_entity_poly.pdbx_seq_one_letter_code
_entity_poly.pdbx_strand_id
1 'polypeptide(L)'
;MPYCADSGAEMSIISAQKLKELRELGSLEQTTKLKRAITCQTVGKHELTADRSVHMHILLHTAAGPVRPVKSFEVLVIEED
;
A
#
# COMPACT_ATOMS: atom_id res chain seq x y z
N MET A 1 -0.54 10.61 10.84
CA MET A 1 -0.62 10.83 9.38
C MET A 1 -0.97 9.47 8.77
N PRO A 2 -2.17 9.25 8.21
CA PRO A 2 -2.62 7.88 7.93
C PRO A 2 -1.83 7.20 6.80
N TYR A 3 -1.15 7.98 5.96
CA TYR A 3 -0.24 7.51 4.92
C TYR A 3 0.91 8.51 4.76
N CYS A 4 2.11 8.02 4.42
CA CYS A 4 3.30 8.84 4.24
C CYS A 4 3.83 8.67 2.81
N ALA A 5 4.21 9.78 2.17
CA ALA A 5 5.02 9.70 0.96
C ALA A 5 6.47 9.45 1.39
N ASP A 6 6.96 8.24 1.12
CA ASP A 6 8.30 7.83 1.49
C ASP A 6 9.14 7.58 0.23
N SER A 7 10.02 8.52 -0.10
CA SER A 7 10.94 8.38 -1.24
C SER A 7 12.11 7.43 -0.95
N GLY A 8 12.30 7.03 0.31
CA GLY A 8 13.30 6.04 0.70
C GLY A 8 12.82 4.59 0.52
N ALA A 9 11.51 4.38 0.36
CA ALA A 9 10.93 3.08 0.11
C ALA A 9 10.91 2.74 -1.38
N GLU A 10 11.37 1.54 -1.74
CA GLU A 10 11.30 1.04 -3.12
C GLU A 10 9.87 0.69 -3.54
N MET A 11 9.04 0.28 -2.56
CA MET A 11 7.67 -0.21 -2.77
C MET A 11 6.72 0.41 -1.76
N SER A 12 5.48 0.65 -2.19
CA SER A 12 4.40 1.06 -1.29
C SER A 12 3.85 -0.14 -0.52
N ILE A 13 3.52 0.06 0.75
CA ILE A 13 2.97 -0.98 1.64
C ILE A 13 1.68 -0.49 2.31
N ILE A 14 0.78 -1.43 2.61
CA ILE A 14 -0.42 -1.20 3.42
C ILE A 14 -0.67 -2.41 4.34
N SER A 15 -1.09 -2.18 5.58
CA SER A 15 -1.46 -3.28 6.47
C SER A 15 -2.78 -3.93 6.04
N ALA A 16 -2.91 -5.23 6.29
CA ALA A 16 -4.13 -5.98 6.03
C ALA A 16 -5.35 -5.39 6.76
N GLN A 17 -5.16 -4.87 7.99
CA GLN A 17 -6.21 -4.18 8.73
C GLN A 17 -6.68 -2.91 8.00
N LYS A 18 -5.78 -2.04 7.55
CA LYS A 18 -6.15 -0.82 6.84
C LYS A 18 -6.80 -1.13 5.50
N LEU A 19 -6.36 -2.18 4.82
CA LEU A 19 -7.01 -2.66 3.61
C LEU A 19 -8.46 -3.11 3.87
N LYS A 20 -8.72 -3.77 5.00
CA LYS A 20 -10.07 -4.17 5.41
C LYS A 20 -10.96 -2.95 5.70
N GLU A 21 -10.46 -1.96 6.43
CA GLU A 21 -11.18 -0.70 6.69
C GLU A 21 -11.57 0.00 5.39
N LEU A 22 -10.66 0.07 4.41
CA LEU A 22 -10.94 0.67 3.09
C LEU A 22 -11.98 -0.12 2.29
N ARG A 23 -11.97 -1.45 2.37
CA ARG A 23 -12.99 -2.30 1.74
C ARG A 23 -14.38 -2.03 2.28
N GLU A 24 -14.50 -1.83 3.60
CA GLU A 24 -15.78 -1.51 4.25
C GLU A 24 -16.33 -0.14 3.82
N LEU A 25 -15.44 0.79 3.44
CA LEU A 25 -15.79 2.09 2.86
C LEU A 25 -16.16 2.03 1.36
N GLY A 26 -16.25 0.83 0.79
CA GLY A 26 -16.69 0.61 -0.60
C GLY A 26 -15.61 0.86 -1.66
N SER A 27 -14.36 1.08 -1.24
CA SER A 27 -13.24 1.31 -2.15
C SER A 27 -12.25 0.16 -2.00
N LEU A 28 -12.35 -0.92 -2.81
CA LEU A 28 -11.18 -1.74 -3.18
C LEU A 28 -11.48 -2.91 -4.13
N GLU A 29 -10.49 -3.16 -4.99
CA GLU A 29 -10.36 -4.34 -5.85
C GLU A 29 -9.87 -5.59 -5.06
N GLN A 30 -9.96 -6.77 -5.69
CA GLN A 30 -9.42 -8.00 -5.13
C GLN A 30 -7.89 -7.93 -5.01
N THR A 31 -7.35 -8.50 -3.92
CA THR A 31 -5.90 -8.69 -3.78
C THR A 31 -5.39 -9.76 -4.73
N THR A 32 -4.20 -9.56 -5.28
CA THR A 32 -3.51 -10.53 -6.13
C THR A 32 -2.42 -11.24 -5.32
N LYS A 33 -2.29 -12.56 -5.50
CA LYS A 33 -1.19 -13.33 -4.91
C LYS A 33 0.09 -13.10 -5.70
N LEU A 34 1.19 -12.81 -5.01
CA LEU A 34 2.49 -12.61 -5.63
C LEU A 34 3.08 -13.95 -6.09
N LYS A 35 3.83 -13.93 -7.21
CA LYS A 35 4.54 -15.13 -7.71
C LYS A 35 5.59 -15.64 -6.73
N ARG A 36 6.20 -14.72 -5.97
CA ARG A 36 7.16 -14.97 -4.90
C ARG A 36 6.89 -13.96 -3.80
N ALA A 37 6.98 -14.41 -2.54
CA ALA A 37 6.92 -13.50 -1.41
C ALA A 37 8.05 -12.45 -1.51
N ILE A 38 7.74 -11.23 -1.12
CA ILE A 38 8.70 -10.13 -1.03
C ILE A 38 9.00 -9.91 0.45
N THR A 39 10.27 -9.99 0.82
CA THR A 39 10.74 -9.71 2.18
C THR A 39 11.47 -8.37 2.17
N CYS A 40 11.01 -7.45 3.01
CA CYS A 40 11.57 -6.12 3.19
C CYS A 40 12.17 -6.01 4.59
N GLN A 41 13.38 -5.48 4.71
CA GLN A 41 13.99 -5.19 6.00
C GLN A 41 13.71 -3.73 6.38
N THR A 42 13.10 -3.52 7.54
CA THR A 42 12.80 -2.18 8.04
C THR A 42 13.96 -1.64 8.89
N VAL A 43 13.89 -0.35 9.19
CA VAL A 43 14.75 0.27 10.19
C VAL A 43 14.51 -0.44 11.53
N GLY A 44 15.57 -0.99 12.12
CA GLY A 44 15.48 -1.83 13.33
C GLY A 44 15.65 -3.32 13.09
N LYS A 45 15.97 -3.75 11.86
CA LYS A 45 16.19 -5.15 11.47
C LYS A 45 14.95 -6.04 11.62
N HIS A 46 13.76 -5.44 11.64
CA HIS A 46 12.53 -6.21 11.53
C HIS A 46 12.32 -6.62 10.08
N GLU A 47 11.84 -7.84 9.85
CA GLU A 47 11.54 -8.34 8.51
C GLU A 47 10.03 -8.34 8.31
N LEU A 48 9.59 -7.65 7.27
CA LEU A 48 8.22 -7.69 6.79
C LEU A 48 8.15 -8.60 5.57
N THR A 49 7.14 -9.45 5.52
CA THR A 49 6.89 -10.32 4.37
C THR A 49 5.52 -10.01 3.78
N ALA A 50 5.49 -9.78 2.47
CA ALA A 50 4.27 -9.63 1.70
C ALA A 50 4.13 -10.80 0.73
N ASP A 51 2.97 -11.47 0.77
CA ASP A 51 2.60 -12.55 -0.16
C ASP A 51 1.53 -12.12 -1.17
N ARG A 52 0.97 -10.92 -0.97
CA ARG A 52 -0.15 -10.35 -1.72
C ARG A 52 0.13 -8.89 -2.05
N SER A 53 -0.47 -8.43 -3.14
CA SER A 53 -0.53 -7.02 -3.50
C SER A 53 -1.95 -6.61 -3.88
N VAL A 54 -2.16 -5.31 -3.98
CA VAL A 54 -3.41 -4.73 -4.47
C VAL A 54 -3.09 -3.52 -5.34
N HIS A 55 -3.89 -3.30 -6.39
CA HIS A 55 -3.79 -2.09 -7.18
C HIS A 55 -4.70 -1.02 -6.60
N MET A 56 -4.15 0.16 -6.36
CA MET A 56 -4.86 1.28 -5.75
C MET A 56 -4.77 2.53 -6.59
N HIS A 57 -5.89 3.25 -6.71
CA HIS A 57 -5.89 4.64 -7.17
C HIS A 57 -5.77 5.56 -5.97
N ILE A 58 -4.83 6.51 -6.04
CA ILE A 58 -4.63 7.52 -5.00
C ILE A 58 -5.19 8.87 -5.45
N LEU A 59 -5.62 9.67 -4.48
CA LEU A 59 -5.98 11.08 -4.68
C LEU A 59 -5.06 11.92 -3.79
N LEU A 60 -4.21 12.73 -4.42
CA LEU A 60 -3.27 13.60 -3.74
C LEU A 60 -3.87 14.98 -3.59
N HIS A 61 -4.06 15.45 -2.35
CA HIS A 61 -4.46 16.82 -2.10
C HIS A 61 -3.23 17.72 -2.12
N THR A 62 -3.04 18.46 -3.22
CA THR A 62 -1.93 19.40 -3.40
C THR A 62 -2.41 20.84 -3.20
N ALA A 63 -1.47 21.79 -3.08
CA ALA A 63 -1.79 23.22 -3.00
C ALA A 63 -2.54 23.75 -4.25
N ALA A 64 -2.34 23.11 -5.42
CA ALA A 64 -3.03 23.44 -6.66
C ALA A 64 -4.39 22.74 -6.82
N GLY A 65 -4.79 21.91 -5.85
CA GLY A 65 -6.02 21.13 -5.86
C GLY A 65 -5.77 19.61 -5.84
N PRO A 66 -6.85 18.80 -5.81
CA PRO A 66 -6.75 17.35 -5.84
C PRO A 66 -6.23 16.83 -7.18
N VAL A 67 -5.23 15.95 -7.14
CA VAL A 67 -4.64 15.31 -8.31
C VAL A 67 -4.84 13.80 -8.19
N ARG A 68 -5.48 13.20 -9.20
CA ARG A 68 -5.59 11.74 -9.33
C ARG A 68 -4.65 11.27 -10.44
N PRO A 69 -3.57 10.54 -10.13
CA PRO A 69 -2.73 9.93 -11.14
C PRO A 69 -3.55 8.97 -12.03
N VAL A 70 -3.22 8.94 -13.33
CA VAL A 70 -3.90 8.08 -14.31
C VAL A 70 -3.62 6.60 -14.03
N LYS A 71 -2.41 6.29 -13.59
CA LYS A 71 -2.00 4.92 -13.27
C LYS A 71 -2.44 4.54 -11.86
N SER A 72 -2.87 3.30 -11.69
CA SER A 72 -2.94 2.67 -10.38
C SER A 72 -1.53 2.26 -9.94
N PHE A 73 -1.36 2.11 -8.63
CA PHE A 73 -0.11 1.73 -8.00
C PHE A 73 -0.26 0.35 -7.39
N GLU A 74 0.72 -0.51 -7.61
CA GLU A 74 0.82 -1.78 -6.88
C GLU A 74 1.30 -1.48 -5.45
N VAL A 75 0.50 -1.93 -4.49
CA VAL A 75 0.77 -1.76 -3.05
C VAL A 75 0.86 -3.15 -2.43
N LEU A 76 1.96 -3.42 -1.71
CA LEU A 76 2.15 -4.68 -1.01
C LEU A 76 1.28 -4.72 0.24
N VAL A 77 0.65 -5.87 0.48
CA VAL A 77 -0.14 -6.09 1.70
C VAL A 77 0.73 -6.81 2.70
N ILE A 78 0.90 -6.21 3.88
CA ILE A 78 1.64 -6.79 5.00
C ILE A 78 0.69 -7.20 6.13
N GLU A 79 1.04 -8.28 6.80
CA GLU A 79 0.39 -8.74 8.03
C GLU A 79 1.13 -8.08 9.21
N GLU A 80 0.79 -6.82 9.49
CA GLU A 80 1.30 -6.06 10.62
C GLU A 80 0.09 -5.49 11.37
N ASP A 81 0.10 -5.55 12.71
CA ASP A 81 -0.94 -5.01 13.60
C ASP A 81 -0.81 -3.49 13.78
#